data_AF-A0A6V7H0H2-F1
#
_entry.id   AF-A0A6V7H0H2-F1
#
_cell.length_a   1.000
_cell.length_b   1.000
_cell.length_c   1.000
_cell.angle_alpha   90.00
_cell.angle_beta   90.00
_cell.angle_gamma   90.00
#
_symmetry.space_group_name_H-M   'P 1'
#
loop_
_entity.id
_entity.type
_entity.pdbx_description
1 polymer ?
#
loop_
_entity_poly.entity_id
_entity_poly.type
_entity_poly.pdbx_seq_one_letter_code
_entity_poly.pdbx_strand_id
1 'polypeptide(L)'
;MGTRFLTLCVFTVVQLVHLFFLSIMGQFVVNSNEEIFQRINESQWYNGPLKVQSLYVLVLRKCLNPPMITGGGLIPLNLDSFVQ
;
A
#
# COMPACT_ATOMS: atom_id res chain seq x y z
N MET A 1 -27.23 -23.27 -22.67
CA MET A 1 -27.17 -21.92 -22.06
C MET A 1 -26.31 -21.87 -20.78
N GLY A 2 -26.22 -22.93 -19.97
CA GLY A 2 -25.48 -22.91 -18.69
C GLY A 2 -23.94 -22.83 -18.76
N THR A 3 -23.30 -23.38 -19.79
CA THR A 3 -21.82 -23.37 -19.92
C THR A 3 -21.23 -21.97 -20.05
N ARG A 4 -21.91 -21.08 -20.78
CA ARG A 4 -21.47 -19.68 -20.97
C ARG A 4 -21.55 -18.89 -19.66
N PHE A 5 -22.57 -19.15 -18.84
CA PHE A 5 -22.71 -18.53 -17.53
C PHE A 5 -21.59 -18.97 -16.58
N LEU A 6 -21.27 -20.26 -16.55
CA LEU A 6 -20.15 -20.79 -15.75
C LEU A 6 -18.81 -20.18 -16.16
N THR A 7 -18.53 -20.05 -17.47
CA THR A 7 -17.29 -19.42 -17.94
C THR A 7 -17.20 -17.95 -17.52
N LEU A 8 -18.30 -17.20 -17.57
CA LEU A 8 -18.33 -15.80 -17.11
C LEU A 8 -18.10 -15.69 -15.61
N CYS A 9 -18.73 -16.56 -14.80
CA CYS A 9 -18.50 -16.60 -13.36
C CYS A 9 -17.03 -16.89 -13.03
N VAL A 10 -16.42 -17.89 -13.69
CA VAL A 10 -15.01 -18.23 -13.48
C VAL A 10 -14.10 -17.06 -13.87
N PHE A 11 -14.36 -16.41 -15.01
CA PHE A 11 -13.59 -15.24 -15.43
C PHE A 11 -13.64 -14.10 -14.42
N THR A 12 -14.84 -13.78 -13.92
CA THR A 12 -15.02 -12.73 -12.90
C THR A 12 -14.30 -13.09 -11.59
N VAL A 13 -14.37 -14.35 -11.14
CA VAL A 13 -13.66 -14.80 -9.92
C VAL A 13 -12.15 -14.70 -10.09
N VAL A 14 -11.59 -15.10 -11.23
CA VAL A 14 -10.15 -15.00 -11.49
C VAL A 14 -9.69 -13.54 -11.48
N GLN A 15 -10.45 -12.66 -12.11
CA GLN A 15 -10.16 -11.22 -12.12
C GLN A 15 -10.21 -10.61 -10.70
N LEU A 16 -11.19 -11.00 -9.89
CA LEU A 16 -11.32 -10.59 -8.48
C LEU A 16 -10.13 -11.05 -7.64
N VAL A 17 -9.70 -12.31 -7.80
CA VAL A 17 -8.53 -12.84 -7.09
C VAL A 17 -7.27 -12.10 -7.48
N HIS A 18 -7.08 -11.81 -8.77
CA HIS A 18 -5.93 -11.03 -9.24
C HIS A 18 -5.91 -9.62 -8.64
N LEU A 19 -7.07 -8.92 -8.61
CA LEU A 19 -7.19 -7.63 -7.93
C LEU A 19 -6.91 -7.75 -6.43
N PHE A 20 -7.39 -8.81 -5.78
CA PHE A 20 -7.21 -9.02 -4.34
C PHE A 20 -5.73 -9.16 -3.96
N PHE A 21 -4.95 -9.93 -4.73
CA PHE A 21 -3.50 -10.01 -4.53
C PHE A 21 -2.82 -8.65 -4.69
N LEU A 22 -3.21 -7.87 -5.70
CA LEU A 22 -2.66 -6.54 -5.93
C LEU A 22 -2.98 -5.57 -4.77
N SER A 23 -4.22 -5.63 -4.25
CA SER A 23 -4.66 -4.83 -3.10
C SER A 23 -3.94 -5.21 -1.80
N ILE A 24 -3.66 -6.50 -1.58
CA ILE A 24 -2.86 -6.96 -0.43
C ILE A 24 -1.43 -6.41 -0.51
N MET A 25 -0.80 -6.47 -1.68
CA MET A 25 0.53 -5.91 -1.87
C MET A 25 0.55 -4.40 -1.64
N GLY A 26 -0.48 -3.69 -2.11
CA GLY A 26 -0.67 -2.25 -1.82
C GLY A 26 -0.79 -1.96 -0.33
N GLN A 27 -1.61 -2.73 0.39
CA GLN A 27 -1.78 -2.60 1.85
C GLN A 27 -0.49 -2.90 2.63
N PHE A 28 0.27 -3.93 2.24
CA PHE A 28 1.54 -4.26 2.89
C PHE A 28 2.57 -3.13 2.81
N VAL A 29 2.65 -2.46 1.65
CA VAL A 29 3.56 -1.32 1.44
C VAL A 29 3.17 -0.13 2.33
N VAL A 30 1.88 0.18 2.44
CA VAL A 30 1.38 1.26 3.31
C VAL A 30 1.67 0.94 4.78
N ASN A 31 1.35 -0.28 5.22
CA ASN A 31 1.56 -0.71 6.59
C ASN A 31 3.05 -0.69 6.99
N SER A 32 3.93 -1.14 6.08
CA SER A 32 5.39 -1.09 6.31
C SER A 32 5.89 0.35 6.43
N ASN A 33 5.36 1.27 5.64
CA ASN A 33 5.71 2.68 5.71
C ASN A 33 5.26 3.34 7.02
N GLU A 34 4.06 2.99 7.50
CA GLU A 34 3.56 3.45 8.79
C GLU A 34 4.39 2.92 9.96
N GLU A 35 4.79 1.64 9.92
CA GLU A 35 5.70 1.09 10.93
C GLU A 35 7.03 1.85 10.96
N ILE A 36 7.64 2.11 9.80
CA ILE A 36 8.88 2.89 9.70
C ILE A 36 8.69 4.29 10.29
N PHE A 37 7.57 4.95 9.99
CA PHE A 37 7.25 6.27 10.54
C PHE A 37 7.15 6.23 12.07
N GLN A 38 6.42 5.26 12.64
CA GLN A 38 6.29 5.09 14.08
C GLN A 38 7.64 4.81 14.75
N ARG A 39 8.44 3.90 14.18
CA ARG A 39 9.79 3.57 14.70
C ARG A 39 10.71 4.78 14.71
N ILE A 40 10.67 5.60 13.67
CA ILE A 40 11.46 6.83 13.63
C ILE A 40 10.95 7.80 14.68
N ASN A 41 9.63 7.96 14.83
CA ASN A 41 9.06 8.90 15.79
C ASN A 41 9.35 8.49 17.25
N GLU A 42 9.37 7.19 17.56
CA GLU A 42 9.78 6.65 18.86
C GLU A 42 11.30 6.73 19.08
N SER A 43 12.09 6.69 18.01
CA SER A 43 13.54 6.84 18.11
C SER A 43 13.90 8.27 18.52
N GLN A 44 14.91 8.44 19.37
CA GLN A 44 15.44 9.75 19.76
C GLN A 44 16.30 10.34 18.61
N TRP A 45 15.77 10.40 17.38
CA TRP A 45 16.50 10.80 16.16
C TRP A 45 17.10 12.21 16.26
N TYR A 46 16.47 13.08 17.06
CA TYR A 46 16.93 14.43 17.37
C TYR A 46 18.18 14.48 18.26
N ASN A 47 18.58 13.37 18.89
CA ASN A 47 19.79 13.30 19.71
C ASN A 47 21.03 12.83 18.92
N GLY A 48 20.85 12.43 17.65
CA GLY A 48 21.93 12.01 16.76
C GLY A 48 22.64 13.17 16.05
N PRO A 49 23.75 12.89 15.33
CA PRO A 49 24.47 13.91 14.57
C PRO A 49 23.61 14.52 13.44
N LEU A 50 23.86 15.80 13.12
CA LEU A 50 23.08 16.60 12.15
C LEU A 50 22.86 15.92 10.79
N LYS A 51 23.86 15.15 10.32
CA LYS A 51 23.76 14.40 9.06
C LYS A 51 22.68 13.31 9.10
N VAL A 52 22.53 12.65 10.25
CA VAL A 52 21.55 11.59 10.49
C VAL A 52 20.15 12.19 10.66
N GLN A 53 20.03 13.32 11.36
CA GLN A 53 18.75 14.06 11.48
C GLN A 53 18.19 14.46 10.11
N SER A 54 19.03 14.98 9.21
CA SER A 54 18.60 15.38 7.86
C SER A 54 18.07 14.19 7.05
N LEU A 55 18.71 13.03 7.16
CA LEU A 55 18.24 11.77 6.58
C LEU A 55 16.89 11.33 7.16
N TYR A 56 16.72 11.38 8.49
CA TYR A 56 15.44 11.05 9.13
C TYR A 56 14.31 11.98 8.69
N VAL A 57 14.55 13.29 8.58
CA VAL A 57 13.55 14.26 8.10
C VAL A 57 13.15 13.97 6.65
N LEU A 58 14.10 13.58 5.79
CA LEU A 58 13.82 13.18 4.42
C LEU A 58 12.94 11.92 4.36
N VAL A 59 13.25 10.93 5.20
CA VAL A 59 12.46 9.68 5.33
C VAL A 59 11.07 9.99 5.87
N LEU A 60 10.93 10.79 6.94
CA LEU A 60 9.65 11.22 7.49
C LEU A 60 8.79 11.91 6.44
N ARG A 61 9.38 12.85 5.68
CA ARG A 61 8.71 13.55 4.59
C ARG A 61 8.23 12.59 3.50
N LYS A 62 9.02 11.56 3.19
CA LYS A 62 8.64 10.52 2.24
C LYS A 62 7.55 9.62 2.80
N CYS A 63 7.57 9.31 4.09
CA CYS A 63 6.54 8.54 4.76
C CYS A 63 5.18 9.25 4.82
N LEU A 64 5.15 10.58 4.85
CA LEU A 64 3.91 11.38 4.73
C LEU A 64 3.22 11.22 3.36
N ASN A 65 3.96 10.81 2.32
CA ASN A 65 3.42 10.46 1.02
C ASN A 65 3.71 8.98 0.74
N PRO A 66 3.00 8.05 1.41
CA PRO A 66 3.24 6.64 1.24
C PRO A 66 3.14 6.28 -0.25
N PRO A 67 4.06 5.48 -0.78
CA PRO A 67 3.95 4.97 -2.14
C PRO A 67 2.73 4.06 -2.22
N MET A 68 1.59 4.63 -2.64
CA MET A 68 0.36 3.90 -2.85
C MET A 68 0.37 3.28 -4.25
N ILE A 69 0.21 1.96 -4.30
CA ILE A 69 -0.12 1.29 -5.55
C ILE A 69 -1.51 1.79 -5.96
N THR A 70 -1.58 2.52 -7.06
CA THR A 70 -2.81 3.15 -7.56
C THR A 70 -3.21 2.53 -8.88
N GLY A 71 -4.48 2.15 -9.02
CA GLY A 71 -5.09 1.73 -10.28
C GLY A 71 -5.16 2.93 -11.21
N GLY A 72 -4.32 2.93 -12.24
CA GLY A 72 -4.25 4.03 -13.21
C GLY A 72 -3.90 5.41 -12.61
N GLY A 73 -3.29 5.46 -11.42
CA GLY A 73 -2.94 6.71 -10.73
C GLY A 73 -4.11 7.42 -10.04
N LEU A 74 -5.33 6.85 -10.06
CA LEU A 74 -6.54 7.51 -9.59
C LEU A 74 -7.14 6.86 -8.35
N ILE A 75 -7.07 5.53 -8.24
CA ILE A 75 -7.74 4.78 -7.19
C ILE A 75 -6.67 4.04 -6.39
N PRO A 76 -6.50 4.30 -5.08
CA PRO A 76 -5.60 3.49 -4.26
C PRO A 76 -6.08 2.05 -4.30
N LEU A 77 -5.25 1.14 -4.81
CA LEU A 77 -5.51 -0.30 -4.79
C LEU A 77 -5.25 -0.79 -3.38
N ASN A 78 -6.21 -0.52 -2.51
CA ASN A 78 -6.22 -0.93 -1.12
C ASN A 78 -7.48 -1.78 -0.87
N LEU A 79 -7.51 -2.52 0.24
CA LEU A 79 -8.66 -3.34 0.62
C LEU A 79 -9.95 -2.52 0.80
N ASP A 80 -9.87 -1.25 1.24
CA ASP A 80 -11.04 -0.37 1.36
C ASP A 80 -11.66 -0.06 -0.01
N SER A 81 -10.86 0.19 -1.05
CA SER A 81 -11.35 0.39 -2.41
C SER A 81 -11.83 -0.90 -3.07
N PHE A 82 -11.41 -2.07 -2.57
CA PHE A 82 -11.92 -3.35 -3.05
C PHE A 82 -13.25 -3.73 -2.37
N VAL A 83 -13.47 -3.25 -1.14
CA VAL A 83 -14.70 -3.51 -0.38
C VAL A 83 -15.82 -2.52 -0.70
N GLN A 84 -15.47 -1.33 -1.22
CA GLN A 84 -16.40 -0.27 -1.63
C GLN A 84 -16.91 -0.45 -3.05
#